data_AF-A0A1B4V1K0-F1
#
_entry.id   AF-A0A1B4V1K0-F1
#
_cell.length_a   1.000
_cell.length_b   1.000
_cell.length_c   1.000
_cell.angle_alpha   90.00
_cell.angle_beta   90.00
_cell.angle_gamma   90.00
#
_symmetry.space_group_name_H-M   'P 1'
#
loop_
_entity.id
_entity.type
_entity.pdbx_description
1 polymer ?
#
loop_
_entity_poly.entity_id
_entity_poly.type
_entity_poly.pdbx_seq_one_letter_code
_entity_poly.pdbx_strand_id
1 'polypeptide(L)'
;MFRWAVFIYRWPQAMTKKEMPAGFPLSPRDAGGNVLVLGVLVTVRSVESCKNGLPVEDQERLMALVGQKRKIVQFDRFGFVWLSFAETENSEDFCLFPSEVSLA
;
A
#
# COMPACT_ATOMS: atom_id res chain seq x y z
N MET A 1 -12.00 17.95 2.68
CA MET A 1 -11.29 17.02 3.58
C MET A 1 -11.77 15.63 3.18
N PHE A 2 -11.01 14.94 2.33
CA PHE A 2 -11.43 13.66 1.73
C PHE A 2 -10.71 12.51 2.42
N ARG A 3 -11.45 11.48 2.78
CA ARG A 3 -11.01 10.43 3.69
C ARG A 3 -10.68 9.18 2.87
N TRP A 4 -9.42 9.01 2.52
CA TRP A 4 -8.94 7.98 1.56
C TRP A 4 -8.90 6.55 2.11
N ALA A 5 -9.18 6.39 3.40
CA ALA A 5 -9.22 5.08 4.07
C ALA A 5 -10.38 4.16 3.63
N VAL A 6 -11.25 4.59 2.69
CA VAL A 6 -12.58 3.99 2.53
C VAL A 6 -12.61 2.80 1.55
N PHE A 7 -11.67 2.63 0.62
CA PHE A 7 -11.83 1.60 -0.43
C PHE A 7 -11.12 0.26 -0.21
N ILE A 8 -10.26 0.12 0.81
CA ILE A 8 -9.66 -1.19 1.14
C ILE A 8 -10.63 -2.04 1.99
N TYR A 9 -11.62 -1.41 2.64
CA TYR A 9 -12.58 -2.10 3.53
C TYR A 9 -13.80 -2.73 2.83
N ARG A 10 -13.84 -2.73 1.49
CA ARG A 10 -14.85 -3.47 0.70
C ARG A 10 -14.36 -4.86 0.25
N TRP A 11 -13.28 -5.38 0.84
CA TRP A 11 -13.02 -6.84 0.91
C TRP A 11 -13.81 -7.39 2.11
N PRO A 12 -14.37 -8.62 2.09
CA PRO A 12 -15.34 -9.05 3.10
C PRO A 12 -14.69 -8.95 4.48
N GLN A 13 -15.25 -8.12 5.35
CA GLN A 13 -14.83 -7.94 6.74
C GLN A 13 -15.01 -9.21 7.61
N ALA A 14 -15.26 -10.36 6.99
CA ALA A 14 -15.62 -11.62 7.61
C ALA A 14 -14.55 -12.71 7.50
N MET A 15 -13.33 -12.43 7.02
CA MET A 15 -12.26 -13.45 7.04
C MET A 15 -11.67 -13.58 8.45
N THR A 16 -12.20 -14.52 9.22
CA THR A 16 -11.55 -15.03 10.43
C THR A 16 -10.20 -15.68 10.06
N LYS A 17 -9.28 -15.83 11.03
CA LYS A 17 -7.93 -16.40 10.85
C LYS A 17 -7.88 -17.77 10.14
N LYS A 18 -9.05 -18.43 9.97
CA LYS A 18 -9.24 -19.78 9.47
C LYS A 18 -9.39 -19.86 7.94
N GLU A 19 -9.63 -18.74 7.25
CA GLU A 19 -9.94 -18.70 5.81
C GLU A 19 -9.11 -17.65 5.07
N MET A 20 -7.82 -17.53 5.41
CA MET A 20 -6.93 -16.66 4.64
C MET A 20 -6.68 -17.31 3.27
N PRO A 21 -6.90 -16.59 2.14
CA PRO A 21 -6.75 -17.17 0.82
C PRO A 21 -5.31 -17.62 0.58
N ALA A 22 -5.13 -18.63 -0.27
CA ALA A 22 -3.81 -19.14 -0.62
C ALA A 22 -2.94 -17.99 -1.17
N GLY A 23 -1.70 -17.89 -0.67
CA GLY A 23 -0.79 -16.81 -1.01
C GLY A 23 -0.78 -15.61 -0.04
N PHE A 24 -1.58 -15.65 1.03
CA PHE A 24 -1.55 -14.67 2.12
C PHE A 24 -1.03 -15.27 3.44
N PRO A 25 -0.37 -14.47 4.30
CA PRO A 25 0.00 -13.08 4.07
C PRO A 25 1.05 -12.96 2.96
N LEU A 26 1.02 -11.84 2.25
CA LEU A 26 1.99 -11.53 1.22
C LEU A 26 3.39 -11.52 1.84
N SER A 27 4.35 -12.06 1.10
CA SER A 27 5.75 -11.97 1.52
C SER A 27 6.17 -10.50 1.52
N PRO A 28 6.87 -10.01 2.57
CA PRO A 28 7.36 -8.64 2.64
C PRO A 28 8.60 -8.49 1.74
N ARG A 29 8.42 -8.72 0.44
CA ARG A 29 9.45 -8.65 -0.57
C ARG A 29 8.99 -7.78 -1.70
N ASP A 30 9.88 -6.93 -2.19
CA ASP A 30 9.61 -6.15 -3.38
C ASP A 30 9.60 -7.01 -4.65
N ALA A 31 9.26 -6.42 -5.81
CA ALA A 31 9.31 -7.11 -7.10
C ALA A 31 10.71 -7.64 -7.47
N GLY A 32 11.77 -7.11 -6.89
CA GLY A 32 13.14 -7.58 -7.05
C GLY A 32 13.51 -8.73 -6.11
N GLY A 33 12.62 -9.14 -5.21
CA GLY A 33 12.86 -10.16 -4.20
C GLY A 33 13.56 -9.64 -2.93
N ASN A 34 13.81 -8.32 -2.83
CA ASN A 34 14.45 -7.72 -1.67
C ASN A 34 13.48 -7.65 -0.49
N VAL A 35 13.98 -7.89 0.72
CA VAL A 35 13.15 -7.86 1.93
C VAL A 35 12.81 -6.41 2.29
N LEU A 36 11.52 -6.15 2.45
CA LEU A 36 10.99 -4.89 2.93
C LEU A 36 10.85 -4.95 4.46
N VAL A 37 11.26 -3.88 5.14
CA VAL A 37 11.16 -3.77 6.60
C VAL A 37 10.55 -2.43 7.00
N LEU A 38 9.99 -2.36 8.20
CA LEU A 38 9.37 -1.13 8.69
C LEU A 38 10.40 0.00 8.75
N GLY A 39 9.99 1.20 8.37
CA GLY A 39 10.80 2.41 8.45
C GLY A 39 11.77 2.63 7.29
N VAL A 40 11.90 1.70 6.34
CA VAL A 40 12.74 1.93 5.13
C VAL A 40 12.02 2.81 4.11
N LEU A 41 12.82 3.50 3.31
CA LEU A 41 12.36 4.22 2.14
C LEU A 41 12.24 3.26 0.96
N VAL A 42 11.09 3.32 0.30
CA VAL A 42 10.79 2.58 -0.92
C VAL A 42 10.36 3.53 -2.02
N THR A 43 10.67 3.18 -3.25
CA THR A 43 10.17 3.87 -4.45
C THR A 43 8.88 3.20 -4.88
N VAL A 44 7.82 3.99 -5.09
CA VAL A 44 6.55 3.50 -5.63
C VAL A 44 6.74 3.19 -7.11
N ARG A 45 6.49 1.95 -7.53
CA ARG A 45 6.56 1.55 -8.96
C ARG A 45 5.20 1.61 -9.65
N SER A 46 4.15 1.26 -8.93
CA SER A 46 2.79 1.21 -9.45
C SER A 46 1.81 1.52 -8.32
N VAL A 47 0.63 1.98 -8.71
CA VAL A 47 -0.52 2.24 -7.83
C VAL A 47 -1.79 1.58 -8.39
N GLU A 48 -1.63 0.63 -9.31
CA GLU A 48 -2.75 -0.02 -10.00
C GLU A 48 -3.72 -0.71 -9.04
N SER A 49 -3.19 -1.27 -7.94
CA SER A 49 -4.01 -1.93 -6.93
C SER A 49 -4.99 -1.00 -6.21
N CYS A 50 -4.64 0.27 -6.01
CA CYS A 50 -5.43 1.22 -5.23
C CYS A 50 -6.12 2.29 -6.09
N LYS A 51 -5.65 2.53 -7.31
CA LYS A 51 -6.22 3.46 -8.29
C LYS A 51 -7.65 3.08 -8.71
N ASN A 52 -7.91 1.79 -8.94
CA ASN A 52 -9.15 1.35 -9.57
C ASN A 52 -10.37 1.57 -8.66
N GLY A 53 -11.39 2.26 -9.18
CA GLY A 53 -12.62 2.55 -8.44
C GLY A 53 -12.62 3.89 -7.69
N LEU A 54 -11.52 4.65 -7.75
CA LEU A 54 -11.45 6.02 -7.23
C LEU A 54 -11.90 7.06 -8.27
N PRO A 55 -12.34 8.25 -7.83
CA PRO A 55 -12.56 9.40 -8.69
C PRO A 55 -11.33 9.72 -9.56
N VAL A 56 -11.52 10.31 -10.74
CA VAL A 56 -10.42 10.60 -11.69
C VAL A 56 -9.34 11.47 -11.05
N GLU A 57 -9.73 12.54 -10.34
CA GLU A 57 -8.82 13.43 -9.61
C GLU A 57 -7.95 12.65 -8.62
N ASP A 58 -8.54 11.65 -7.99
CA ASP A 58 -7.90 10.84 -6.98
C ASP A 58 -6.92 9.83 -7.60
N GLN A 59 -7.28 9.27 -8.75
CA GLN A 59 -6.40 8.44 -9.56
C GLN A 59 -5.18 9.23 -10.04
N GLU A 60 -5.35 10.47 -10.50
CA GLU A 60 -4.26 11.34 -10.93
C GLU A 60 -3.29 11.64 -9.80
N ARG A 61 -3.80 11.91 -8.60
CA ARG A 61 -2.98 12.12 -7.40
C ARG A 61 -2.16 10.89 -7.02
N LEU A 62 -2.74 9.70 -7.10
CA LEU A 62 -2.01 8.44 -6.86
C LEU A 62 -0.96 8.18 -7.95
N MET A 63 -1.31 8.39 -9.21
CA MET A 63 -0.39 8.22 -10.33
C MET A 63 0.82 9.16 -10.21
N ALA A 64 0.64 10.36 -9.67
CA ALA A 64 1.76 11.28 -9.40
C ALA A 64 2.77 10.76 -8.36
N LEU A 65 2.39 9.77 -7.53
CA LEU A 65 3.31 9.13 -6.57
C LEU A 65 4.24 8.12 -7.22
N VAL A 66 3.92 7.63 -8.42
CA VAL A 66 4.77 6.67 -9.13
C VAL A 66 6.14 7.30 -9.40
N GLY A 67 7.20 6.60 -9.02
CA GLY A 67 8.58 7.07 -9.06
C GLY A 67 9.02 7.87 -7.83
N GLN A 68 8.13 8.23 -6.90
CA GLN A 68 8.49 8.93 -5.67
C GLN A 68 8.92 7.97 -4.56
N LYS A 69 9.79 8.47 -3.67
CA LYS A 69 10.22 7.76 -2.46
C LYS A 69 9.25 8.02 -1.30
N ARG A 70 8.90 6.96 -0.58
CA ARG A 70 8.00 6.98 0.59
C ARG A 70 8.49 6.01 1.67
N LYS A 71 8.20 6.32 2.93
CA LYS A 71 8.59 5.49 4.06
C LYS A 71 7.52 4.43 4.33
N ILE A 72 7.95 3.19 4.56
CA ILE A 72 7.04 2.15 5.08
C ILE A 72 6.72 2.46 6.53
N VAL A 73 5.44 2.65 6.83
CA VAL A 73 4.96 2.91 8.20
C VAL A 73 4.40 1.66 8.86
N GLN A 74 3.83 0.74 8.08
CA GLN A 74 3.18 -0.45 8.61
C GLN A 74 3.13 -1.58 7.57
N PHE A 75 3.11 -2.83 8.05
CA PHE A 75 2.58 -3.97 7.30
C PHE A 75 1.28 -4.42 7.96
N ASP A 76 0.24 -4.65 7.17
CA ASP A 76 -1.02 -5.16 7.73
C ASP A 76 -0.99 -6.69 7.93
N ARG A 77 -2.08 -7.22 8.50
CA ARG A 77 -2.27 -8.66 8.72
C ARG A 77 -2.30 -9.51 7.44
N PHE A 78 -2.44 -8.88 6.28
CA PHE A 78 -2.45 -9.52 4.97
C PHE A 78 -1.11 -9.34 4.23
N GLY A 79 -0.16 -8.58 4.79
CA GLY A 79 1.16 -8.33 4.19
C GLY A 79 1.18 -7.14 3.22
N PHE A 80 0.14 -6.30 3.18
CA PHE A 80 0.19 -5.05 2.42
C PHE A 80 1.12 -4.04 3.08
N VAL A 81 1.78 -3.24 2.25
CA VAL A 81 2.73 -2.21 2.68
C VAL A 81 2.01 -0.88 2.77
N TRP A 82 1.98 -0.28 3.96
CA TRP A 82 1.42 1.04 4.19
C TRP A 82 2.51 2.10 4.07
N LEU A 83 2.22 3.14 3.29
CA LEU A 83 3.10 4.24 2.97
C LEU A 83 2.49 5.56 3.43
N SER A 84 3.32 6.41 4.01
CA SER A 84 2.88 7.73 4.46
C SER A 84 2.94 8.78 3.35
N PHE A 85 1.91 9.62 3.21
CA PHE A 85 1.88 10.70 2.23
C PHE A 85 2.72 11.93 2.61
N ALA A 86 2.97 12.18 3.89
CA ALA A 86 3.71 13.35 4.36
C ALA A 86 5.02 12.98 5.06
N GLU A 87 5.89 13.98 5.11
CA GLU A 87 7.02 14.03 6.03
C GLU A 87 6.58 14.27 7.50
N THR A 88 5.28 14.42 7.76
CA THR A 88 4.70 14.73 9.08
C THR A 88 3.58 13.75 9.45
N GLU A 89 3.48 13.41 10.73
CA GLU A 89 2.73 12.26 11.31
C GLU A 89 1.21 12.20 11.06
N ASN A 90 0.59 13.16 10.38
CA ASN A 90 -0.87 13.27 10.25
C ASN A 90 -1.41 13.23 8.82
N SER A 91 -0.61 12.78 7.84
CA SER A 91 -1.14 12.58 6.49
C SER A 91 -1.89 11.28 6.34
N GLU A 92 -2.89 11.33 5.46
CA GLU A 92 -3.58 10.17 4.87
C GLU A 92 -2.55 9.09 4.49
N ASP A 93 -2.73 7.83 4.89
CA ASP A 93 -1.87 6.73 4.49
C ASP A 93 -2.56 5.89 3.40
N PHE A 94 -1.79 5.26 2.52
CA PHE A 94 -2.29 4.29 1.54
C PHE A 94 -1.50 3.00 1.61
N CYS A 95 -2.12 1.90 1.19
CA CYS A 95 -1.45 0.62 1.09
C CYS A 95 -1.25 0.19 -0.36
N LEU A 96 -0.14 -0.50 -0.61
CA LEU A 96 0.19 -1.13 -1.87
C LEU A 96 0.59 -2.59 -1.65
N PHE A 97 0.60 -3.37 -2.73
CA PHE A 97 1.27 -4.67 -2.70
C PHE A 97 2.78 -4.47 -2.53
N PRO A 98 3.47 -5.40 -1.84
CA PRO A 98 4.94 -5.40 -1.76
C PRO A 98 5.61 -5.34 -3.13
N SER A 99 5.04 -6.00 -4.14
CA SER A 99 5.53 -5.99 -5.53
C SER A 99 5.38 -4.64 -6.24
N GLU A 100 4.54 -3.74 -5.75
CA GLU A 100 4.33 -2.41 -6.36
C GLU A 100 5.31 -1.36 -5.83
N VAL A 101 6.17 -1.73 -4.88
CA VAL A 101 7.24 -0.88 -4.38
C VAL A 101 8.59 -1.53 -4.66
N SER A 102 9.68 -0.79 -4.46
CA SER A 102 11.04 -1.31 -4.49
C SER A 102 11.90 -0.57 -3.48
N LEU A 103 12.90 -1.23 -2.92
CA LEU A 103 13.88 -0.53 -2.09
C LEU A 103 14.51 0.63 -2.90
N ALA A 104 14.60 1.80 -2.25
CA ALA A 104 14.98 3.06 -2.87
C ALA A 104 16.49 3.36 -2.82
#